data_AF-K0KS66-F1
#
_entry.id   AF-K0KS66-F1
#
_cell.length_a   1.000
_cell.length_b   1.000
_cell.length_c   1.000
_cell.angle_alpha   90.00
_cell.angle_beta   90.00
_cell.angle_gamma   90.00
#
_symmetry.space_group_name_H-M   'P 1'
#
loop_
_entity.id
_entity.type
_entity.pdbx_description
1 polymer ?
#
loop_
_entity_poly.entity_id
_entity_poly.type
_entity_poly.pdbx_seq_one_letter_code
_entity_poly.pdbx_strand_id
1 'polypeptide(L)'
;MTKFQIPKYLKDHIKDIPHGSTILKRNWITTNDLIYISQNHNLPLTKLTNGLTPYIPPPKTSSYTPEFQSQLNKLKYQLEEQEYQNLINKGHVDNDYQTPNEMAKELKNQLTTILNIFVSVCSVVYAIWYWTKNYQFNPAYRVLICLFFGILILVAEVVVFNSYLRKIENAKLKEANKIEKKTIIDTIIIKPKQR
;
A
#
# COMPACT_ATOMS: atom_id res chain seq x y z
N MET A 1 -22.17 -21.98 -20.78
CA MET A 1 -21.85 -23.42 -20.83
C MET A 1 -20.59 -23.68 -20.03
N THR A 2 -20.67 -24.49 -18.98
CA THR A 2 -19.52 -24.89 -18.15
C THR A 2 -18.62 -25.86 -18.92
N LYS A 3 -17.31 -25.61 -18.89
CA LYS A 3 -16.29 -26.42 -19.55
C LYS A 3 -15.48 -27.15 -18.50
N PHE A 4 -15.23 -28.43 -18.69
CA PHE A 4 -14.46 -29.27 -17.77
C PHE A 4 -13.24 -29.85 -18.47
N GLN A 5 -12.16 -30.09 -17.71
CA GLN A 5 -11.00 -30.82 -18.24
C GLN A 5 -11.37 -32.30 -18.45
N ILE A 6 -10.81 -32.92 -19.47
CA ILE A 6 -11.06 -34.34 -19.78
C ILE A 6 -10.23 -35.22 -18.85
N PRO A 7 -10.85 -35.99 -17.94
CA PRO A 7 -10.12 -36.93 -17.09
C PRO A 7 -9.68 -38.16 -17.89
N LYS A 8 -8.62 -38.83 -17.43
CA LYS A 8 -7.97 -39.93 -18.17
C LYS A 8 -8.95 -41.07 -18.52
N TYR A 9 -9.84 -41.44 -17.60
CA TYR A 9 -10.82 -42.51 -17.78
C TYR A 9 -11.88 -42.22 -18.85
N LEU A 10 -12.10 -40.95 -19.19
CA LEU A 10 -13.13 -40.54 -20.14
C LEU A 10 -12.63 -40.55 -21.59
N LYS A 11 -11.30 -40.53 -21.80
CA LYS A 11 -10.69 -40.48 -23.14
C LYS A 11 -11.07 -41.68 -24.02
N ASP A 12 -11.28 -42.83 -23.41
CA ASP A 12 -11.61 -44.07 -24.13
C ASP A 12 -13.06 -44.07 -24.63
N HIS A 13 -13.97 -43.49 -23.85
CA HIS A 13 -15.40 -43.37 -24.19
C HIS A 13 -15.72 -42.21 -25.14
N ILE A 14 -14.77 -41.29 -25.38
CA ILE A 14 -14.98 -40.12 -26.24
C ILE A 14 -14.87 -40.47 -27.74
N LYS A 15 -14.25 -41.61 -28.10
CA LYS A 15 -14.00 -42.00 -29.49
C LYS A 15 -15.27 -42.35 -30.28
N ASP A 16 -16.31 -42.79 -29.58
CA ASP A 16 -17.56 -43.30 -30.19
C ASP A 16 -18.64 -42.22 -30.39
N ILE A 17 -18.34 -40.97 -30.02
CA ILE A 17 -19.29 -39.85 -30.00
C ILE A 17 -19.22 -39.06 -31.32
N PRO A 18 -20.35 -38.59 -31.88
CA PRO A 18 -20.32 -37.55 -32.90
C PRO A 18 -19.59 -36.31 -32.37
N HIS A 19 -18.47 -35.94 -33.01
CA HIS A 19 -17.52 -34.90 -32.59
C HIS A 19 -16.47 -35.29 -31.52
N GLY A 20 -16.26 -36.58 -31.23
CA GLY A 20 -15.20 -37.06 -30.33
C GLY A 20 -13.79 -36.57 -30.70
N SER A 21 -13.50 -36.49 -32.00
CA SER A 21 -12.20 -36.01 -32.51
C SER A 21 -11.93 -34.53 -32.23
N THR A 22 -12.96 -33.67 -32.16
CA THR A 22 -12.80 -32.24 -31.84
C THR A 22 -12.66 -32.02 -30.33
N ILE A 23 -13.33 -32.86 -29.52
CA ILE A 23 -13.22 -32.86 -28.06
C ILE A 23 -11.80 -33.23 -27.62
N LEU A 24 -11.20 -34.25 -28.25
CA LEU A 24 -9.83 -34.66 -27.98
C LEU A 24 -8.80 -33.57 -28.36
N LYS A 25 -9.02 -32.82 -29.44
CA LYS A 25 -8.15 -31.69 -29.85
C LYS A 25 -8.22 -30.51 -28.89
N ARG A 26 -9.41 -30.15 -28.42
CA ARG A 26 -9.62 -28.98 -27.53
C ARG A 26 -9.34 -29.27 -26.05
N ASN A 27 -9.26 -30.55 -25.67
CA ASN A 27 -8.95 -31.04 -24.33
C ASN A 27 -9.93 -30.59 -23.21
N TRP A 28 -11.14 -30.19 -23.58
CA TRP A 28 -12.23 -29.87 -22.65
C TRP A 28 -13.58 -30.40 -23.17
N ILE A 29 -14.47 -30.70 -22.22
CA ILE A 29 -15.81 -31.26 -22.46
C ILE A 29 -16.89 -30.35 -21.86
N THR A 30 -18.08 -30.35 -22.47
CA THR A 30 -19.24 -29.58 -22.02
C THR A 30 -20.24 -30.46 -21.29
N THR A 31 -21.11 -29.88 -20.45
CA THR A 31 -22.18 -30.61 -19.78
C THR A 31 -23.11 -31.37 -20.75
N ASN A 32 -23.45 -30.79 -21.90
CA ASN A 32 -24.30 -31.45 -22.90
C ASN A 32 -23.63 -32.71 -23.49
N ASP A 33 -22.31 -32.65 -23.69
CA ASP A 33 -21.53 -33.79 -24.20
C ASP A 33 -21.51 -34.92 -23.15
N LEU A 34 -21.43 -34.59 -21.85
CA LEU A 34 -21.51 -35.57 -20.76
C LEU A 34 -22.90 -36.23 -20.66
N ILE A 35 -23.96 -35.45 -20.86
CA ILE A 35 -25.35 -35.97 -20.88
C ILE A 35 -25.53 -36.95 -22.04
N TYR A 36 -24.99 -36.62 -23.23
CA TYR A 36 -25.01 -37.50 -24.39
C TYR A 36 -24.29 -38.83 -24.12
N ILE A 37 -23.11 -38.78 -23.49
CA ILE A 37 -22.35 -39.98 -23.09
C ILE A 37 -23.16 -40.85 -22.11
N SER A 38 -23.78 -40.23 -21.12
CA SER A 38 -24.59 -40.95 -20.11
C SER A 38 -25.75 -41.71 -20.75
N GLN A 39 -26.45 -41.09 -21.70
CA GLN A 39 -27.59 -41.68 -22.40
C GLN A 39 -27.19 -42.82 -23.34
N ASN A 40 -26.07 -42.69 -24.06
CA ASN A 40 -25.66 -43.67 -25.06
C ASN A 40 -24.91 -44.89 -24.48
N HIS A 41 -24.10 -44.68 -23.42
CA HIS A 41 -23.28 -45.74 -22.81
C HIS A 41 -23.86 -46.30 -21.50
N ASN A 42 -25.08 -45.89 -21.12
CA ASN A 42 -25.79 -46.31 -19.91
C ASN A 42 -24.94 -46.17 -18.63
N LEU A 43 -24.11 -45.12 -18.58
CA LEU A 43 -23.22 -44.82 -17.46
C LEU A 43 -23.94 -43.90 -16.46
N PRO A 44 -23.86 -44.19 -15.15
CA PRO A 44 -24.47 -43.33 -14.14
C PRO A 44 -23.77 -41.96 -14.14
N LEU A 45 -24.57 -40.90 -14.15
CA LEU A 45 -24.08 -39.51 -14.19
C LEU A 45 -23.12 -39.22 -13.03
N THR A 46 -23.34 -39.85 -11.87
CA THR A 46 -22.47 -39.77 -10.68
C THR A 46 -21.04 -40.18 -10.96
N LYS A 47 -20.81 -41.17 -11.83
CA LYS A 47 -19.46 -41.62 -12.21
C LYS A 47 -18.79 -40.67 -13.19
N LEU A 48 -19.58 -39.97 -14.02
CA LEU A 48 -19.09 -38.98 -14.97
C LEU A 48 -18.76 -37.64 -14.30
N THR A 49 -19.51 -37.27 -13.26
CA THR A 49 -19.32 -36.00 -12.54
C THR A 49 -18.27 -36.06 -11.44
N ASN A 50 -18.01 -37.25 -10.88
CA ASN A 50 -16.98 -37.47 -9.88
C ASN A 50 -15.58 -37.20 -10.46
N GLY A 51 -14.95 -36.10 -10.03
CA GLY A 51 -13.58 -35.74 -10.41
C GLY A 51 -13.46 -34.77 -11.59
N LEU A 52 -14.55 -34.13 -12.04
CA LEU A 52 -14.47 -33.06 -13.05
C LEU A 52 -13.87 -31.79 -12.46
N THR A 53 -12.75 -31.33 -13.04
CA THR A 53 -12.16 -30.03 -12.72
C THR A 53 -12.62 -28.97 -13.74
N PRO A 54 -12.95 -27.74 -13.29
CA PRO A 54 -13.23 -26.64 -14.20
C PRO A 54 -12.08 -26.40 -15.18
N TYR A 55 -12.39 -26.24 -16.47
CA TYR A 55 -11.38 -25.88 -17.46
C TYR A 55 -10.99 -24.41 -17.30
N ILE A 56 -9.74 -24.18 -16.90
CA ILE A 56 -9.13 -22.85 -16.87
C ILE A 56 -8.41 -22.66 -18.20
N PRO A 57 -8.84 -21.73 -19.06
CA PRO A 57 -8.12 -21.45 -20.30
C PRO A 57 -6.70 -20.97 -19.97
N PRO A 58 -5.69 -21.33 -20.78
CA PRO A 58 -4.35 -20.79 -20.58
C PRO A 58 -4.42 -19.25 -20.63
N PRO A 59 -3.62 -18.56 -19.80
CA PRO A 59 -3.57 -17.11 -19.85
C PRO A 59 -3.25 -16.68 -21.28
N LYS A 60 -4.03 -15.73 -21.81
CA LYS A 60 -3.77 -15.19 -23.14
C LYS A 60 -2.36 -14.61 -23.12
N THR A 61 -1.46 -15.15 -23.93
CA THR A 61 -0.16 -14.53 -24.16
C THR A 61 -0.44 -13.20 -24.84
N SER A 62 -0.13 -12.10 -24.17
CA SER A 62 -0.24 -10.77 -24.74
C SER A 62 0.73 -10.64 -25.91
N SER A 63 0.20 -10.62 -27.13
CA SER A 63 0.98 -10.28 -28.33
C SER A 63 1.15 -8.76 -28.35
N TYR A 64 2.15 -8.28 -27.62
CA TYR A 64 2.48 -6.86 -27.58
C TYR A 64 3.01 -6.40 -28.94
N THR A 65 2.58 -5.22 -29.39
CA THR A 65 3.16 -4.57 -30.58
C THR A 65 4.66 -4.32 -30.36
N PRO A 66 5.49 -4.36 -31.41
CA PRO A 66 6.94 -4.19 -31.27
C PRO A 66 7.32 -2.86 -30.62
N GLU A 67 6.55 -1.79 -30.87
CA GLU A 67 6.72 -0.49 -30.22
C GLU A 67 6.41 -0.52 -28.72
N PHE A 68 5.40 -1.28 -28.30
CA PHE A 68 5.09 -1.42 -26.87
C PHE A 68 6.13 -2.25 -26.13
N GLN A 69 6.71 -3.26 -26.79
CA GLN A 69 7.81 -4.06 -26.22
C GLN A 69 9.05 -3.21 -25.96
N SER A 70 9.40 -2.30 -26.86
CA SER A 70 10.54 -1.40 -26.66
C SER A 70 10.31 -0.45 -25.48
N GLN A 71 9.09 0.08 -25.34
CA GLN A 71 8.69 0.87 -24.16
C GLN A 71 8.80 0.07 -22.87
N LEU A 72 8.29 -1.17 -22.85
CA LEU A 72 8.41 -2.06 -21.68
C LEU A 72 9.86 -2.33 -21.30
N ASN A 73 10.73 -2.57 -22.28
CA ASN A 73 12.14 -2.79 -22.03
C ASN A 73 12.80 -1.53 -21.45
N LYS A 74 12.43 -0.35 -21.95
CA LYS A 74 12.88 0.93 -21.38
C LYS A 74 12.44 1.09 -19.92
N LEU A 75 11.17 0.80 -19.61
CA LEU A 75 10.66 0.85 -18.23
C LEU A 75 11.38 -0.13 -17.31
N LYS A 76 11.70 -1.33 -17.79
CA LYS A 76 12.47 -2.33 -17.02
C LYS A 76 13.86 -1.82 -16.67
N TYR A 77 14.59 -1.26 -17.63
CA TYR A 77 15.91 -0.69 -17.36
C TYR A 77 15.83 0.48 -16.37
N GLN A 78 14.80 1.34 -16.46
CA GLN A 78 14.60 2.43 -15.51
C GLN A 78 14.33 1.91 -14.09
N LEU A 79 13.52 0.86 -13.94
CA LEU A 79 13.26 0.23 -12.64
C LEU A 79 14.51 -0.42 -12.06
N GLU A 80 15.27 -1.14 -12.89
CA GLU A 80 16.53 -1.78 -12.48
C GLU A 80 17.57 -0.75 -12.03
N GLU A 81 17.69 0.37 -12.75
CA GLU A 81 18.54 1.48 -12.35
C GLU A 81 18.08 2.08 -11.01
N GLN A 82 16.78 2.30 -10.82
CA GLN A 82 16.23 2.79 -9.54
C GLN A 82 16.51 1.82 -8.38
N GLU A 83 16.36 0.51 -8.60
CA GLU A 83 16.70 -0.50 -7.60
C GLU A 83 18.20 -0.47 -7.28
N TYR A 84 19.06 -0.37 -8.28
CA TYR A 84 20.51 -0.24 -8.08
C TYR A 84 20.86 1.01 -7.26
N GLN A 85 20.29 2.17 -7.59
CA GLN A 85 20.50 3.40 -6.82
C GLN A 85 20.00 3.25 -5.38
N ASN A 86 18.85 2.61 -5.17
CA ASN A 86 18.32 2.34 -3.83
C ASN A 86 19.26 1.43 -3.02
N LEU A 87 19.86 0.42 -3.65
CA LEU A 87 20.81 -0.48 -2.98
C LEU A 87 22.14 0.21 -2.66
N ILE A 88 22.66 1.04 -3.57
CA ILE A 88 23.86 1.85 -3.31
C ILE A 88 23.61 2.86 -2.20
N ASN A 89 22.52 3.61 -2.28
CA ASN A 89 22.18 4.64 -1.30
C ASN A 89 21.93 4.00 0.09
N LYS A 90 21.38 2.79 0.13
CA LYS A 90 21.25 2.02 1.38
C LYS A 90 22.59 1.50 1.94
N GLY A 91 23.63 1.39 1.11
CA GLY A 91 25.00 1.09 1.53
C GLY A 91 25.74 2.30 2.14
N HIS A 92 25.37 3.51 1.72
CA HIS A 92 25.80 4.77 2.34
C HIS A 92 24.76 5.23 3.38
N VAL A 93 24.72 4.55 4.52
CA VAL A 93 23.89 4.99 5.66
C VAL A 93 24.57 6.16 6.38
N ASP A 94 24.53 7.34 5.74
CA ASP A 94 24.42 8.60 6.45
C ASP A 94 22.91 8.90 6.56
N ASN A 95 22.42 8.95 7.80
CA ASN A 95 21.00 8.94 8.19
C ASN A 95 20.23 10.25 7.88
N ASP A 96 20.42 10.89 6.72
CA ASP A 96 19.86 12.25 6.49
C ASP A 96 18.99 12.43 5.23
N TYR A 97 18.81 11.40 4.39
CA TYR A 97 17.93 11.53 3.21
C TYR A 97 16.47 11.19 3.55
N GLN A 98 15.77 12.14 4.19
CA GLN A 98 14.31 12.10 4.29
C GLN A 98 13.71 12.22 2.88
N THR A 99 12.81 11.30 2.52
CA THR A 99 12.08 11.36 1.24
C THR A 99 11.32 12.69 1.15
N PRO A 100 11.26 13.39 0.00
CA PRO A 100 10.56 14.69 -0.12
C PRO A 100 9.11 14.66 0.40
N ASN A 101 8.44 13.51 0.25
CA ASN A 101 7.08 13.29 0.76
C ASN A 101 7.01 13.17 2.29
N GLU A 102 8.04 12.62 2.93
CA GLU A 102 8.12 12.51 4.39
C GLU A 102 8.46 13.86 5.01
N MET A 103 9.43 14.58 4.43
CA MET A 103 9.74 15.96 4.83
C MET A 103 8.53 16.87 4.67
N ALA A 104 7.79 16.79 3.56
CA ALA A 104 6.57 17.58 3.37
C ALA A 104 5.47 17.23 4.39
N LYS A 105 5.39 15.98 4.83
CA LYS A 105 4.40 15.54 5.84
C LYS A 105 4.77 16.03 7.24
N GLU A 106 6.05 15.97 7.60
CA GLU A 106 6.57 16.53 8.85
C GLU A 106 6.43 18.06 8.89
N LEU A 107 6.78 18.74 7.79
CA LEU A 107 6.61 20.18 7.64
C LEU A 107 5.15 20.58 7.77
N LYS A 108 4.21 19.87 7.15
CA LYS A 108 2.77 20.20 7.26
C LYS A 108 2.27 20.20 8.69
N ASN A 109 2.63 19.18 9.48
CA ASN A 109 2.25 19.12 10.90
C ASN A 109 2.89 20.26 11.72
N GLN A 110 4.14 20.61 11.42
CA GLN A 110 4.82 21.73 12.08
C GLN A 110 4.21 23.08 11.69
N LEU A 111 3.82 23.25 10.43
CA LEU A 111 3.26 24.49 9.88
C LEU A 111 1.87 24.78 10.44
N THR A 112 1.03 23.76 10.62
CA THR A 112 -0.28 23.93 11.29
C THR A 112 -0.11 24.42 12.73
N THR A 113 0.92 23.95 13.44
CA THR A 113 1.19 24.41 14.82
C THR A 113 1.60 25.88 14.81
N ILE A 114 2.51 26.27 13.92
CA ILE A 114 2.93 27.67 13.76
C ILE A 114 1.75 28.58 13.39
N LEU A 115 0.87 28.13 12.49
CA LEU A 115 -0.32 28.89 12.12
C LEU A 115 -1.33 29.01 13.27
N ASN A 116 -1.51 27.95 14.05
CA ASN A 116 -2.37 27.99 15.24
C ASN A 116 -1.87 29.04 16.25
N ILE A 117 -0.57 29.11 16.44
CA ILE A 117 0.12 30.12 17.27
C ILE A 117 -0.04 31.53 16.69
N PHE A 118 0.06 31.69 15.37
CA PHE A 118 -0.11 32.99 14.73
C PHE A 118 -1.54 33.52 14.91
N VAL A 119 -2.53 32.64 14.74
CA VAL A 119 -3.95 32.98 14.94
C VAL A 119 -4.23 33.32 16.40
N SER A 120 -3.64 32.61 17.37
CA SER A 120 -3.80 32.92 18.80
C SER A 120 -3.27 34.32 19.14
N VAL A 121 -2.06 34.66 18.67
CA VAL A 121 -1.43 35.97 18.92
C VAL A 121 -2.23 37.09 18.28
N CYS A 122 -2.61 36.95 17.01
CA CYS A 122 -3.42 37.94 16.31
C CYS A 122 -4.78 38.17 17.00
N SER A 123 -5.40 37.10 17.51
CA SER A 123 -6.67 37.19 18.23
C SER A 123 -6.55 38.00 19.52
N VAL A 124 -5.51 37.74 20.33
CA VAL A 124 -5.28 38.45 21.60
C VAL A 124 -4.95 39.93 21.35
N VAL A 125 -4.08 40.23 20.38
CA VAL A 125 -3.74 41.60 20.01
C VAL A 125 -4.99 42.38 19.56
N TYR A 126 -5.82 41.76 18.72
CA TYR A 126 -7.07 42.36 18.26
C TYR A 126 -8.06 42.58 19.41
N ALA A 127 -8.20 41.60 20.31
CA ALA A 127 -9.09 41.69 21.46
C ALA A 127 -8.69 42.83 22.42
N ILE A 128 -7.39 42.94 22.73
CA ILE A 128 -6.85 44.02 23.57
C ILE A 128 -7.08 45.38 22.89
N TRP A 129 -6.83 45.49 21.59
CA TRP A 129 -7.05 46.72 20.85
C TRP A 129 -8.53 47.14 20.87
N TYR A 130 -9.44 46.20 20.64
CA TYR A 130 -10.89 46.46 20.67
C TYR A 130 -11.37 46.87 22.06
N TRP A 131 -10.94 46.16 23.10
CA TRP A 131 -11.31 46.45 24.48
C TRP A 131 -10.80 47.82 24.94
N THR A 132 -9.54 48.12 24.62
CA THR A 132 -8.91 49.40 24.97
C THR A 132 -9.49 50.57 24.16
N LYS A 133 -9.98 50.30 22.93
CA LYS A 133 -10.70 51.29 22.11
C LYS A 133 -12.02 51.70 22.76
N ASN A 134 -12.76 50.74 23.32
CA ASN A 134 -14.07 50.98 23.93
C ASN A 134 -14.00 51.85 25.21
N TYR A 135 -12.92 51.72 25.98
CA TYR A 135 -12.75 52.42 27.27
C TYR A 135 -12.16 53.85 27.15
N GLN A 136 -12.01 54.40 25.93
CA GLN A 136 -11.46 55.75 25.68
C GLN A 136 -10.06 56.04 26.30
N PHE A 137 -9.20 55.03 26.47
CA PHE A 137 -7.83 55.25 26.92
C PHE A 137 -7.01 56.08 25.92
N ASN A 138 -6.05 56.87 26.43
CA ASN A 138 -5.10 57.63 25.63
C ASN A 138 -4.33 56.68 24.67
N PRO A 139 -4.17 57.01 23.37
CA PRO A 139 -3.53 56.14 22.37
C PRO A 139 -2.17 55.57 22.82
N ALA A 140 -1.38 56.32 23.60
CA ALA A 140 -0.09 55.86 24.12
C ALA A 140 -0.21 54.61 25.02
N TYR A 141 -1.19 54.56 25.93
CA TYR A 141 -1.39 53.41 26.82
C TYR A 141 -1.88 52.17 26.08
N ARG A 142 -2.61 52.34 24.97
CA ARG A 142 -3.10 51.23 24.15
C ARG A 142 -1.96 50.46 23.52
N VAL A 143 -0.98 51.19 22.99
CA VAL A 143 0.21 50.61 22.37
C VAL A 143 1.07 49.91 23.42
N LEU A 144 1.26 50.51 24.60
CA LEU A 144 2.05 49.89 25.68
C LEU A 144 1.44 48.58 26.18
N ILE A 145 0.12 48.54 26.41
CA ILE A 145 -0.57 47.31 26.84
C ILE A 145 -0.51 46.24 25.75
N CYS A 146 -0.75 46.62 24.49
CA CYS A 146 -0.65 45.71 23.35
C CYS A 146 0.77 45.13 23.20
N LEU A 147 1.81 45.97 23.37
CA LEU A 147 3.21 45.55 23.28
C LEU A 147 3.58 44.61 24.45
N PHE A 148 3.15 44.92 25.67
CA PHE A 148 3.45 44.10 26.85
C PHE A 148 2.82 42.70 26.76
N PHE A 149 1.52 42.62 26.45
CA PHE A 149 0.85 41.33 26.29
C PHE A 149 1.29 40.59 25.03
N GLY A 150 1.63 41.31 23.95
CA GLY A 150 2.22 40.74 22.74
C GLY A 150 3.56 40.05 23.01
N ILE A 151 4.41 40.64 23.85
CA ILE A 151 5.69 40.01 24.25
C ILE A 151 5.44 38.79 25.14
N LEU A 152 4.56 38.89 26.14
CA LEU A 152 4.25 37.77 27.03
C LEU A 152 3.69 36.57 26.27
N ILE A 153 2.76 36.80 25.33
CA ILE A 153 2.18 35.72 24.54
C ILE A 153 3.23 35.09 23.61
N LEU A 154 4.11 35.90 23.00
CA LEU A 154 5.19 35.39 22.15
C LEU A 154 6.15 34.48 22.95
N VAL A 155 6.55 34.91 24.15
CA VAL A 155 7.41 34.10 25.03
C VAL A 155 6.71 32.79 25.42
N ALA A 156 5.44 32.86 25.81
CA ALA A 156 4.66 31.67 26.16
C ALA A 156 4.63 30.67 25.00
N GLU A 157 4.38 31.14 23.78
CA GLU A 157 4.30 30.31 22.58
C GLU A 157 5.64 29.66 22.21
N VAL A 158 6.75 30.41 22.27
CA VAL A 158 8.10 29.86 22.02
C VAL A 158 8.46 28.78 23.04
N VAL A 159 8.12 28.98 24.31
CA VAL A 159 8.34 27.98 25.36
C VAL A 159 7.50 26.72 25.13
N VAL A 160 6.23 26.86 24.73
CA VAL A 160 5.35 25.72 24.40
C VAL A 160 5.92 24.93 23.22
N PHE A 161 6.37 25.61 22.16
CA PHE A 161 7.00 24.96 21.01
C PHE A 161 8.30 24.24 21.38
N ASN A 162 9.16 24.89 22.17
CA ASN A 162 10.40 24.29 22.64
C ASN A 162 10.12 23.06 23.53
N SER A 163 9.13 23.15 24.40
CA SER A 163 8.64 22.02 25.22
C SER A 163 8.12 20.87 24.36
N TYR A 164 7.39 21.18 23.28
CA TYR A 164 6.91 20.18 22.31
C TYR A 164 8.05 19.48 21.58
N LEU A 165 9.04 20.21 21.07
CA LEU A 165 10.23 19.63 20.43
C LEU A 165 10.95 18.67 21.39
N ARG A 166 11.19 19.11 22.62
CA ARG A 166 11.82 18.29 23.65
C ARG A 166 11.00 17.02 23.94
N LYS A 167 9.67 17.10 23.92
CA LYS A 167 8.79 15.94 24.13
C LYS A 167 8.89 14.93 22.97
N ILE A 168 8.95 15.39 21.73
CA ILE A 168 9.14 14.51 20.57
C ILE A 168 10.51 13.83 20.65
N GLU A 169 11.56 14.59 20.93
CA GLU A 169 12.91 14.05 21.05
C GLU A 169 12.98 12.97 22.14
N ASN A 170 12.41 13.23 23.32
CA ASN A 170 12.31 12.24 24.39
C ASN A 170 11.54 10.97 23.97
N ALA A 171 10.50 11.09 23.14
CA ALA A 171 9.75 9.94 22.63
C ALA A 171 10.62 9.13 21.65
N LYS A 172 11.29 9.80 20.71
CA LYS A 172 12.22 9.16 19.76
C LYS A 172 13.35 8.44 20.50
N LEU A 173 13.96 9.08 21.50
CA LEU A 173 15.01 8.47 22.32
C LEU A 173 14.49 7.24 23.10
N LYS A 174 13.25 7.28 23.59
CA LYS A 174 12.64 6.15 24.29
C LYS A 174 12.35 4.97 23.36
N GLU A 175 11.93 5.24 22.13
CA GLU A 175 11.72 4.22 21.10
C GLU A 175 13.04 3.62 20.61
N ALA A 176 14.07 4.45 20.37
CA ALA A 176 15.40 4.00 19.97
C ALA A 176 16.05 3.09 21.03
N ASN A 177 15.81 3.36 22.31
CA ASN A 177 16.32 2.53 23.42
C ASN A 177 15.50 1.25 23.64
N LYS A 178 14.38 1.04 22.95
CA LYS A 178 13.57 -0.16 23.11
C LYS A 178 14.17 -1.31 22.29
N ILE A 179 14.99 -2.13 22.94
CA ILE A 179 15.57 -3.34 22.32
C ILE A 179 14.45 -4.33 21.98
N GLU A 180 14.28 -4.65 20.69
CA GLU A 180 13.31 -5.64 20.23
C GLU A 180 13.74 -7.05 20.67
N LYS A 181 12.98 -7.66 21.58
CA LYS A 181 13.11 -9.09 21.88
C LYS A 181 12.47 -9.91 20.76
N LYS A 182 13.25 -10.27 19.75
CA LYS A 182 12.82 -11.23 18.72
C LYS A 182 12.92 -12.64 19.29
N THR A 183 11.82 -13.14 19.82
CA THR A 183 11.70 -14.56 20.17
C THR A 183 11.44 -15.37 18.91
N ILE A 184 12.31 -16.35 18.64
CA ILE A 184 12.11 -17.32 17.56
C ILE A 184 10.92 -18.19 17.95
N ILE A 185 9.84 -18.11 17.17
CA ILE A 185 8.55 -18.73 17.50
C ILE A 185 8.51 -20.19 17.04
N ASP A 186 9.11 -20.48 15.89
CA ASP A 186 9.18 -21.83 15.35
C ASP A 186 10.44 -22.01 14.51
N THR A 187 11.14 -23.12 14.72
CA THR A 187 12.28 -23.55 13.90
C THR A 187 11.88 -24.82 13.17
N ILE A 188 11.77 -24.75 11.85
CA ILE A 188 11.42 -25.90 11.02
C ILE A 188 12.72 -26.56 10.55
N ILE A 189 13.02 -27.75 11.07
CA ILE A 189 14.19 -28.53 10.66
C ILE A 189 13.80 -29.35 9.42
N ILE A 190 14.25 -28.93 8.25
CA ILE A 190 13.98 -29.63 6.99
C ILE A 190 14.98 -30.77 6.85
N LYS A 191 14.53 -32.02 6.99
CA LYS A 191 15.38 -33.17 6.69
C LYS A 191 15.51 -33.36 5.18
N PRO A 192 16.73 -33.61 4.67
CA PRO A 192 16.96 -33.85 3.25
C PRO A 192 16.28 -35.14 2.80
N LYS A 193 15.63 -35.08 1.62
CA LYS A 193 14.95 -36.20 0.97
C LYS A 193 15.96 -37.26 0.58
N GLN A 194 15.91 -38.44 1.21
CA GLN A 194 16.71 -39.60 0.81
C GLN A 194 16.28 -40.03 -0.59
N ARG A 195 17.27 -40.17 -1.47
CA ARG A 195 17.12 -40.57 -2.88
C ARG A 195 16.83 -42.05 -3.01
#